data_AF-A0A932AYL0-F1
#
_entry.id   AF-A0A932AYL0-F1
#
_cell.length_a   1.000
_cell.length_b   1.000
_cell.length_c   1.000
_cell.angle_alpha   90.00
_cell.angle_beta   90.00
_cell.angle_gamma   90.00
#
_symmetry.space_group_name_H-M   'P 1'
#
loop_
_entity.id
_entity.type
_entity.pdbx_description
1 polymer ?
#
loop_
_entity_poly.entity_id
_entity_poly.type
_entity_poly.pdbx_seq_one_letter_code
_entity_poly.pdbx_strand_id
1 'polypeptide(L)' 'MTDTARPDLAPEAAGLHAVSLGLSQLAGDDDHGLLERGFVVYDALFAWLRFAAEERHNWPAKMA' A
#
# COMPACT_ATOMS: atom_id res chain seq x y z
N MET A 1 9.12 -8.26 18.83
CA MET A 1 7.77 -7.83 18.43
C MET A 1 7.53 -6.46 19.06
N THR A 2 7.78 -5.38 18.32
CA THR A 2 7.41 -4.02 18.75
C THR A 2 6.60 -3.40 17.63
N ASP A 3 5.29 -3.61 17.73
CA ASP A 3 4.30 -2.76 17.11
C ASP A 3 4.58 -1.34 17.62
N THR A 4 5.24 -0.54 16.79
CA THR A 4 5.46 0.86 17.11
C THR A 4 4.37 1.58 16.32
N ALA A 5 3.16 1.63 16.90
CA ALA A 5 2.03 2.44 16.45
C ALA A 5 2.39 3.94 16.51
N ARG A 6 3.38 4.32 15.71
CA ARG A 6 3.90 5.67 15.52
C ARG A 6 3.73 5.99 14.03
N PRO A 7 2.49 6.23 13.59
CA PRO A 7 2.21 6.62 12.20
C PRO A 7 2.96 7.90 11.79
N ASP A 8 3.41 8.72 12.75
CA ASP A 8 4.23 9.92 12.53
C ASP A 8 5.68 9.66 12.06
N LEU A 9 6.21 8.44 12.15
CA LEU A 9 7.60 8.16 11.73
C LEU A 9 7.74 7.89 10.22
N ALA A 10 6.65 7.51 9.55
CA ALA A 10 6.60 7.28 8.13
C ALA A 10 5.13 7.46 7.67
N PRO A 11 4.71 8.64 7.18
CA PRO A 11 3.34 8.83 6.71
C PRO A 11 2.94 7.85 5.60
N GLU A 12 3.91 7.33 4.85
CA GLU A 12 3.74 6.29 3.84
C GLU A 12 3.28 4.95 4.45
N ALA A 13 3.64 4.68 5.72
CA ALA A 13 3.21 3.48 6.44
C ALA A 13 1.71 3.47 6.74
N ALA A 14 1.09 4.65 6.87
CA ALA A 14 -0.36 4.76 7.05
C ALA A 14 -1.14 4.31 5.80
N GLY A 15 -0.63 4.62 4.61
CA GLY A 15 -1.22 4.19 3.34
C GLY A 15 -1.14 2.68 3.15
N LEU A 16 0.03 2.09 3.41
CA LEU A 16 0.20 0.64 3.35
C LEU A 16 -0.68 -0.08 4.38
N HIS A 17 -0.78 0.45 5.60
CA HIS A 17 -1.65 -0.09 6.64
C HIS A 17 -3.13 -0.07 6.25
N ALA A 18 -3.61 1.02 5.63
CA ALA A 18 -4.97 1.10 5.11
C ALA A 18 -5.25 0.06 4.01
N VAL A 19 -4.28 -0.19 3.12
CA VAL A 19 -4.38 -1.24 2.08
C VAL A 19 -4.45 -2.63 2.73
N SER A 20 -3.60 -2.91 3.73
CA SER A 20 -3.62 -4.19 4.43
C SER A 20 -4.97 -4.45 5.13
N LEU A 21 -5.51 -3.45 5.84
CA LEU A 21 -6.84 -3.57 6.48
C LEU A 21 -7.96 -3.79 5.47
N GLY A 22 -7.94 -3.04 4.36
CA GLY A 22 -8.93 -3.20 3.29
C GLY A 22 -8.87 -4.58 2.64
N LEU A 23 -7.66 -5.09 2.37
CA LEU A 23 -7.46 -6.43 1.85
C LEU A 23 -7.98 -7.51 2.81
N SER A 24 -7.70 -7.40 4.11
CA SER A 24 -8.23 -8.34 5.13
C SER A 24 -9.75 -8.34 5.17
N GLN A 25 -10.40 -7.18 5.10
CA GLN A 25 -11.86 -7.08 5.05
C GLN A 25 -12.47 -7.67 3.77
N LEU A 26 -11.77 -7.57 2.63
CA LEU A 26 -12.22 -8.11 1.35
C LEU A 26 -11.96 -9.62 1.18
N ALA A 27 -10.99 -10.16 1.91
CA ALA A 27 -10.64 -11.59 1.84
C ALA A 27 -11.53 -12.47 2.74
N GLY A 28 -12.00 -11.95 3.88
CA GLY A 28 -12.79 -12.76 4.83
C GLY A 28 -11.96 -13.94 5.35
N ASP A 29 -12.47 -15.17 5.19
CA ASP A 29 -11.77 -16.43 5.54
C ASP A 29 -10.83 -16.95 4.43
N ASP A 30 -10.73 -16.27 3.27
CA ASP A 30 -9.84 -16.67 2.19
C ASP A 30 -8.42 -16.12 2.38
N ASP A 31 -7.69 -16.70 3.31
CA ASP A 31 -6.28 -16.35 3.58
C ASP A 31 -5.37 -16.55 2.36
N HIS A 32 -5.69 -17.51 1.49
CA HIS A 32 -4.89 -17.78 0.31
C HIS A 32 -5.05 -16.66 -0.73
N GLY A 33 -6.28 -16.29 -1.04
CA GLY A 33 -6.58 -15.15 -1.91
C GLY A 33 -6.10 -13.82 -1.32
N LEU A 34 -6.08 -13.67 0.01
CA LEU A 34 -5.46 -12.52 0.68
C LEU A 34 -3.97 -12.42 0.35
N LEU A 35 -3.23 -13.53 0.48
CA LEU A 35 -1.80 -13.60 0.20
C LEU A 35 -1.49 -13.28 -1.26
N GLU A 36 -2.22 -13.90 -2.20
CA GLU A 36 -2.02 -13.65 -3.63
C GLU A 36 -2.21 -12.17 -3.98
N ARG A 37 -3.27 -11.53 -3.45
CA ARG A 37 -3.53 -10.10 -3.67
C ARG A 37 -2.50 -9.21 -2.97
N GLY A 38 -2.08 -9.59 -1.77
CA GLY A 38 -1.07 -8.86 -0.99
C GLY A 38 0.29 -8.83 -1.69
N PHE A 39 0.73 -9.96 -2.26
CA PHE A 39 1.99 -10.02 -3.00
C PHE A 39 2.01 -9.10 -4.22
N VAL A 40 0.90 -9.01 -4.96
CA VAL A 40 0.80 -8.10 -6.11
C VAL A 40 1.00 -6.63 -5.70
N VAL A 41 0.48 -6.22 -4.53
CA VAL A 41 0.70 -4.86 -4.00
C VAL A 41 2.19 -4.62 -3.73
N TYR A 42 2.86 -5.56 -3.08
CA TYR A 42 4.29 -5.44 -2.80
C TYR A 42 5.15 -5.43 -4.07
N ASP A 43 4.81 -6.29 -5.03
CA ASP A 43 5.50 -6.33 -6.33
C ASP A 43 5.32 -5.03 -7.10
N ALA A 44 4.13 -4.43 -7.07
CA ALA A 44 3.88 -3.13 -7.70
C ALA A 44 4.69 -2.00 -7.04
N LEU A 45 4.76 -1.98 -5.71
CA LEU A 45 5.58 -1.00 -4.97
C LEU A 45 7.07 -1.19 -5.27
N PHE A 46 7.54 -2.44 -5.35
CA PHE A 46 8.91 -2.75 -5.72
C PHE A 46 9.24 -2.34 -7.16
N ALA A 47 8.34 -2.63 -8.10
CA ALA A 47 8.49 -2.22 -9.49
C ALA A 47 8.49 -0.69 -9.62
N TRP A 48 7.64 0.00 -8.86
CA TRP A 48 7.64 1.46 -8.82
C TRP A 48 8.98 2.00 -8.33
N LEU A 49 9.48 1.54 -7.18
CA LEU A 49 10.79 1.95 -6.65
C LEU A 49 11.93 1.71 -7.64
N ARG A 50 11.86 0.62 -8.41
CA ARG A 50 12.94 0.21 -9.32
C ARG A 50 12.90 0.88 -10.69
N PHE A 51 11.71 1.19 -11.20
CA PHE A 51 11.54 1.57 -12.61
C PHE A 51 10.75 2.87 -12.81
N ALA A 52 9.94 3.30 -11.85
CA ALA A 52 9.01 4.42 -12.02
C ALA A 52 9.08 5.45 -10.87
N ALA A 53 10.11 5.40 -10.02
CA ALA A 53 10.26 6.30 -8.87
C ALA A 53 10.35 7.78 -9.28
N GLU A 54 10.86 8.06 -10.49
CA GLU A 54 10.96 9.43 -11.04
C GLU A 54 9.69 9.86 -11.81
N GLU A 55 8.69 8.99 -11.93
CA GLU A 55 7.43 9.29 -12.63
C GLU A 55 6.56 10.25 -11.81
N ARG A 56 6.76 11.55 -12.05
CA ARG A 56 5.95 12.61 -11.45
C ARG A 56 4.54 12.60 -12.03
N HIS A 57 3.58 12.17 -11.21
CA HIS A 57 2.15 12.30 -11.52
C HIS A 57 1.74 13.78 -11.53
N ASN A 58 1.89 14.44 -12.69
CA ASN A 58 1.48 15.84 -12.91
C ASN A 58 -0.02 15.97 -13.16
N TRP A 59 -0.88 15.33 -12.35
CA TRP A 59 -2.31 15.51 -12.52
C TRP A 59 -2.68 16.97 -12.21
N PRO A 60 -3.34 17.72 -13.11
CA PRO A 60 -3.80 19.06 -12.78
C PRO A 60 -4.87 18.90 -11.71
N ALA A 61 -4.58 19.35 -10.49
CA ALA A 61 -5.58 19.45 -9.44
C ALA A 61 -6.67 20.38 -9.97
N LYS A 62 -7.79 19.81 -10.43
CA LYS A 62 -8.98 20.57 -10.76
C LYS A 62 -9.50 21.10 -9.43
N MET A 63 -9.09 22.32 -9.09
CA MET A 63 -9.72 23.08 -8.01
C MET A 63 -11.18 23.26 -8.40
N ALA A 64 -12.06 22.66 -7.61
CA ALA A 64 -13.50 22.91 -7.62
C ALA A 64 -13.82 23.91 -6.51
#